data_AF-A0A2A6ZAG3-F1
#
_entry.id   AF-A0A2A6ZAG3-F1
#
_cell.length_a   1.000
_cell.length_b   1.000
_cell.length_c   1.000
_cell.angle_alpha   90.00
_cell.angle_beta   90.00
_cell.angle_gamma   90.00
#
_symmetry.space_group_name_H-M   'P 1'
#
loop_
_entity.id
_entity.type
_entity.pdbx_description
1 polymer ?
#
loop_
_entity_poly.entity_id
_entity_poly.type
_entity_poly.pdbx_seq_one_letter_code
_entity_poly.pdbx_strand_id
1 'polypeptide(L)'
;MNNDAPETLAAARSRAADLEQQLKLSDEGVSRLAQRCLELEQQVLNYQAALARHGSDNEPAALTLPQLFYDSGSGYSPRECLTVAEDAYDELTHEVSAVFTLPTDARALRLDPGELACCVTDLSISDERLECRAMNGIQLQEDCLLFLDVDPNLTVRSTVPFAAGMKFAVTYHYYPLGRFQHEQPGKALLSALNTIKLQAEAEKNDVLEQLQAALAENTRLNNQLAELQSSRAAYEDSLENLYESSSWRLTAPLRALRRLLRG
;
A
#
# COMPACT_ATOMS: atom_id res chain seq x y z
N MET A 1 -71.68 44.98 5.42
CA MET A 1 -70.58 44.07 5.76
C MET A 1 -71.11 43.10 6.82
N ASN A 2 -70.99 41.80 6.52
CA ASN A 2 -71.32 40.59 7.27
C ASN A 2 -72.68 40.50 8.01
N ASN A 3 -73.64 39.88 7.33
CA ASN A 3 -74.81 39.25 7.94
C ASN A 3 -74.41 37.87 8.48
N ASP A 4 -74.19 37.75 9.79
CA ASP A 4 -74.30 36.46 10.47
C ASP A 4 -75.73 36.32 11.00
N ALA A 5 -76.55 35.57 10.28
CA ALA A 5 -77.84 35.12 10.76
C ALA A 5 -77.64 34.22 12.00
N PRO A 6 -78.53 34.24 13.00
CA PRO A 6 -78.40 33.39 14.17
C PRO A 6 -78.46 31.93 13.71
N GLU A 7 -77.39 31.17 14.01
CA GLU A 7 -77.39 29.74 13.77
C GLU A 7 -78.60 29.10 14.42
N THR A 8 -79.41 28.43 13.61
CA THR A 8 -80.48 27.60 14.15
C THR A 8 -79.84 26.49 14.99
N LEU A 9 -80.47 26.16 16.12
CA LEU A 9 -79.97 25.18 17.09
C LEU A 9 -79.65 23.81 16.45
N ALA A 10 -80.29 23.51 15.31
CA ALA A 10 -80.02 22.34 14.48
C ALA A 10 -78.68 22.43 13.70
N ALA A 11 -78.33 23.61 13.15
CA ALA A 11 -77.08 23.82 12.43
C ALA A 11 -75.85 23.75 13.36
N ALA A 12 -75.97 24.31 14.57
CA ALA A 12 -74.92 24.22 15.60
C ALA A 12 -74.70 22.77 16.06
N ARG A 13 -75.78 21.98 16.22
CA ARG A 13 -75.69 20.54 16.54
C ARG A 13 -75.04 19.72 15.43
N SER A 14 -75.35 20.04 14.16
CA SER A 14 -74.71 19.38 13.02
C SER A 14 -73.20 19.62 13.01
N ARG A 15 -72.76 20.87 13.20
CA ARG A 15 -71.32 21.20 13.23
C ARG A 15 -70.60 20.59 14.43
N ALA A 16 -71.26 20.51 15.58
CA ALA A 16 -70.69 19.82 16.74
C ALA A 16 -70.46 18.33 16.44
N ALA A 17 -71.42 17.65 15.79
CA ALA A 17 -71.27 16.26 15.36
C ALA A 17 -70.15 16.08 14.32
N ASP A 18 -70.05 17.00 13.35
CA ASP A 18 -68.97 16.97 12.34
C ASP A 18 -67.58 17.14 12.99
N LEU A 19 -67.45 18.03 13.98
CA LEU A 19 -66.22 18.24 14.74
C LEU A 19 -65.85 17.04 15.61
N GLU A 20 -66.82 16.40 16.27
CA GLU A 20 -66.60 15.16 17.03
C GLU A 20 -66.12 14.03 16.11
N GLN A 21 -66.68 13.93 14.90
CA GLN A 21 -66.25 12.95 13.92
C GLN A 21 -64.84 13.25 13.38
N GLN A 22 -64.50 14.51 13.12
CA GLN A 22 -63.14 14.92 12.75
C GLN A 22 -62.13 14.64 13.86
N LEU A 23 -62.46 14.92 15.11
CA LEU A 23 -61.61 14.64 16.27
C LEU A 23 -61.32 13.13 16.36
N LYS A 24 -62.35 12.31 16.21
CA LYS A 24 -62.21 10.85 16.23
C LYS A 24 -61.31 10.32 15.11
N LEU A 25 -61.48 10.83 13.89
CA LEU A 25 -60.62 10.47 12.77
C LEU A 25 -59.17 10.94 12.96
N SER A 26 -58.99 12.10 13.62
CA SER A 26 -57.67 12.62 13.98
C SER A 26 -56.98 11.73 15.02
N ASP A 27 -57.69 11.32 16.08
CA ASP A 27 -57.15 10.42 17.11
C ASP A 27 -56.73 9.06 16.54
N GLU A 28 -57.53 8.52 15.61
CA GLU A 28 -57.17 7.30 14.86
C GLU A 28 -55.98 7.52 13.93
N GLY A 29 -55.84 8.70 13.34
CA GLY A 29 -54.68 9.10 12.53
C GLY A 29 -53.40 9.19 13.35
N VAL A 30 -53.46 9.85 14.51
CA VAL A 30 -52.34 9.97 15.46
C VAL A 30 -51.92 8.59 15.97
N SER A 31 -52.88 7.74 16.31
CA SER A 31 -52.59 6.37 16.79
C SER A 31 -51.89 5.53 15.71
N ARG A 32 -52.35 5.60 14.45
CA ARG A 32 -51.70 4.91 13.32
C ARG A 32 -50.30 5.44 13.04
N LEU A 33 -50.10 6.76 13.13
CA LEU A 33 -48.79 7.37 12.94
C LEU A 33 -47.82 6.95 14.05
N ALA A 34 -48.25 6.97 15.31
CA ALA A 34 -47.44 6.53 16.44
C ALA A 34 -47.01 5.07 16.30
N GLN A 35 -47.94 4.19 15.88
CA GLN A 35 -47.63 2.78 15.61
C GLN A 35 -46.60 2.64 14.48
N ARG A 36 -46.74 3.43 13.41
CA ARG A 36 -45.78 3.40 12.29
C ARG A 36 -44.40 3.92 12.68
N CYS A 37 -44.32 4.95 13.51
CA CYS A 37 -43.07 5.46 14.06
C CYS A 37 -42.38 4.38 14.91
N LEU A 38 -43.12 3.69 15.78
CA LEU A 38 -42.57 2.61 16.60
C LEU A 38 -42.05 1.44 15.75
N GLU A 39 -42.77 1.05 14.69
CA GLU A 39 -42.32 0.01 13.74
C GLU A 39 -41.03 0.42 13.03
N LEU A 40 -40.93 1.66 12.59
CA LEU A 40 -39.74 2.18 11.91
C LEU A 40 -38.54 2.26 12.87
N GLU A 41 -38.74 2.71 14.11
CA GLU A 41 -37.70 2.69 15.14
C GLU A 41 -37.19 1.26 15.40
N GLN A 42 -38.09 0.28 15.51
CA GLN A 42 -37.69 -1.12 15.65
C GLN A 42 -36.98 -1.66 14.42
N GLN A 43 -37.38 -1.28 13.21
CA GLN A 43 -36.65 -1.65 11.99
C GLN A 43 -35.25 -1.06 11.98
N VAL A 44 -35.08 0.22 12.33
CA VAL A 44 -33.76 0.87 12.41
C VAL A 44 -32.89 0.18 13.45
N LEU A 45 -33.42 -0.11 14.64
CA LEU A 45 -32.68 -0.84 15.69
C LEU A 45 -32.27 -2.24 15.23
N ASN A 46 -33.15 -2.95 14.52
CA ASN A 46 -32.84 -4.28 13.98
C ASN A 46 -31.77 -4.21 12.88
N TYR A 47 -31.83 -3.21 12.00
CA TYR A 47 -30.79 -2.99 10.99
C TYR A 47 -29.46 -2.62 11.63
N GLN A 48 -29.46 -1.75 12.65
CA GLN A 48 -28.25 -1.41 13.41
C GLN A 48 -27.68 -2.62 14.14
N ALA A 49 -28.53 -3.45 14.75
CA ALA A 49 -28.10 -4.69 15.39
C ALA A 49 -27.56 -5.72 14.38
N ALA A 50 -28.15 -5.81 13.18
CA ALA A 50 -27.65 -6.65 12.10
C ALA A 50 -26.30 -6.15 11.56
N LEU A 51 -26.17 -4.83 11.34
CA LEU A 51 -24.91 -4.18 10.97
C LEU A 51 -23.83 -4.39 12.04
N ALA A 52 -24.16 -4.23 13.31
CA ALA A 52 -23.24 -4.48 14.42
C ALA A 52 -22.86 -5.96 14.53
N ARG A 53 -23.78 -6.90 14.26
CA ARG A 53 -23.47 -8.34 14.22
C ARG A 53 -22.60 -8.74 13.04
N HIS A 54 -22.81 -8.13 11.87
CA HIS A 54 -21.95 -8.30 10.70
C HIS A 54 -20.60 -7.59 10.86
N GLY A 55 -20.54 -6.51 11.65
CA GLY A 55 -19.28 -5.90 12.08
C GLY A 55 -18.55 -6.77 13.10
N SER A 56 -19.27 -7.42 14.01
CA SER A 56 -18.73 -8.15 15.17
C SER A 56 -18.08 -9.51 14.90
N ASP A 57 -17.89 -9.92 13.63
CA ASP A 57 -16.88 -10.92 13.27
C ASP A 57 -15.47 -10.28 13.39
N ASN A 58 -15.24 -9.59 14.52
CA ASN A 58 -14.25 -8.55 14.75
C ASN A 58 -12.85 -9.14 14.67
N GLU A 59 -12.10 -8.68 13.67
CA GLU A 59 -10.65 -8.65 13.79
C GLU A 59 -10.30 -7.80 15.03
N PRO A 60 -9.46 -8.30 15.96
CA PRO A 60 -9.10 -7.56 17.15
C PRO A 60 -8.59 -6.17 16.77
N ALA A 61 -9.04 -5.12 17.47
CA ALA A 61 -8.58 -3.75 17.25
C ALA A 61 -7.04 -3.67 17.23
N ALA A 62 -6.35 -4.48 18.04
CA ALA A 62 -4.89 -4.58 18.05
C ALA A 62 -4.28 -4.94 16.67
N LEU A 63 -4.95 -5.75 15.85
CA LEU A 63 -4.47 -6.15 14.52
C LEU A 63 -4.68 -5.07 13.45
N THR A 64 -5.44 -4.02 13.75
CA THR A 64 -5.71 -2.90 12.84
C THR A 64 -4.90 -1.66 13.20
N LEU A 65 -4.14 -1.69 14.29
CA LEU A 65 -3.30 -0.56 14.71
C LEU A 65 -1.98 -0.53 13.94
N PRO A 66 -1.50 0.67 13.56
CA PRO A 66 -0.18 0.81 12.97
C PRO A 66 0.93 0.49 13.97
N GLN A 67 1.99 -0.11 13.46
CA GLN A 67 3.24 -0.34 14.17
C GLN A 67 4.39 0.31 13.40
N LEU A 68 5.30 0.99 14.10
CA LEU A 68 6.50 1.55 13.49
C LEU A 68 7.73 0.83 14.04
N PHE A 69 8.36 0.03 13.17
CA PHE A 69 9.65 -0.60 13.46
C PHE A 69 10.79 0.35 13.09
N TYR A 70 11.81 0.38 13.94
CA TYR A 70 13.04 1.13 13.71
C TYR A 70 14.24 0.18 13.86
N ASP A 71 15.29 0.42 13.08
CA ASP A 71 16.53 -0.36 13.16
C ASP A 71 17.66 0.51 13.70
N SER A 72 18.15 0.24 14.91
CA SER A 72 19.30 0.96 15.49
C SER A 72 20.67 0.48 14.96
N GLY A 73 20.69 -0.60 14.18
CA GLY A 73 21.87 -1.15 13.52
C GLY A 73 22.01 -2.67 13.54
N SER A 74 21.02 -3.40 14.06
CA SER A 74 21.01 -4.87 14.17
C SER A 74 19.92 -5.53 13.30
N GLY A 75 19.19 -4.76 12.50
CA GLY A 75 18.00 -5.17 11.77
C GLY A 75 16.72 -5.02 12.59
N TYR A 76 15.57 -5.06 11.92
CA TYR A 76 14.27 -4.93 12.58
C TYR A 76 14.04 -6.04 13.60
N SER A 77 13.58 -5.65 14.78
CA SER A 77 13.22 -6.58 15.84
C SER A 77 11.91 -6.17 16.53
N PRO A 78 11.15 -7.10 17.13
CA PRO A 78 9.97 -6.78 17.92
C PRO A 78 10.24 -5.89 19.14
N ARG A 79 11.50 -5.80 19.58
CA ARG A 79 11.91 -4.92 20.68
C ARG A 79 12.06 -3.47 20.23
N GLU A 80 12.34 -3.27 18.94
CA GLU A 80 12.47 -1.97 18.30
C GLU A 80 11.22 -1.66 17.49
N CYS A 81 10.07 -1.73 18.17
CA CYS A 81 8.75 -1.47 17.63
C CYS A 81 8.04 -0.45 18.51
N LEU A 82 7.43 0.55 17.88
CA LEU A 82 6.57 1.52 18.52
C LEU A 82 5.12 1.21 18.15
N THR A 83 4.26 1.15 19.16
CA THR A 83 2.82 0.95 19.00
C THR A 83 2.07 2.23 19.38
N VAL A 84 0.83 2.33 18.92
CA VAL A 84 -0.08 3.42 19.26
C VAL A 84 -1.18 2.95 20.19
N ALA A 85 -1.92 3.91 20.75
CA ALA A 85 -3.13 3.64 21.49
C ALA A 85 -4.28 3.23 20.54
N GLU A 86 -5.31 2.60 21.11
CA GLU A 86 -6.46 2.06 20.35
C GLU A 86 -7.29 3.16 19.66
N ASP A 87 -7.19 4.41 20.10
CA ASP A 87 -7.87 5.57 19.51
C ASP A 87 -7.24 6.06 18.20
N ALA A 88 -6.12 5.48 17.78
CA ALA A 88 -5.48 5.81 16.51
C ALA A 88 -6.29 5.33 15.29
N TYR A 89 -7.23 4.40 15.45
CA TYR A 89 -8.10 3.90 14.37
C TYR A 89 -9.56 4.26 14.65
N ASP A 90 -10.18 4.98 13.73
CA ASP A 90 -11.62 5.29 13.75
C ASP A 90 -12.38 4.24 12.94
N GLU A 91 -13.14 3.39 13.64
CA GLU A 91 -13.94 2.32 13.03
C GLU A 91 -15.02 2.84 12.06
N LEU A 92 -15.52 4.07 12.24
CA LEU A 92 -16.60 4.61 11.42
C LEU A 92 -16.07 5.16 10.09
N THR A 93 -14.93 5.84 10.14
CA THR A 93 -14.33 6.47 8.96
C THR A 93 -13.26 5.60 8.31
N HIS A 94 -12.78 4.57 9.01
CA HIS A 94 -11.60 3.79 8.69
C HIS A 94 -10.29 4.59 8.68
N GLU A 95 -10.30 5.83 9.18
CA GLU A 95 -9.10 6.66 9.27
C GLU A 95 -8.18 6.14 10.38
N VAL A 96 -6.90 6.03 10.06
CA VAL A 96 -5.82 5.81 11.00
C VAL A 96 -5.00 7.08 11.09
N SER A 97 -4.78 7.58 12.30
CA SER A 97 -3.91 8.73 12.56
C SER A 97 -2.96 8.43 13.72
N ALA A 98 -1.66 8.47 13.44
CA ALA A 98 -0.64 8.04 14.38
C ALA A 98 0.57 8.98 14.37
N VAL A 99 1.12 9.25 15.56
CA VAL A 99 2.37 10.00 15.72
C VAL A 99 3.34 9.20 16.57
N PHE A 100 4.43 8.75 15.94
CA PHE A 100 5.51 8.04 16.60
C PHE A 100 6.66 8.98 16.90
N THR A 101 7.33 8.82 18.04
CA THR A 101 8.56 9.55 18.36
C THR A 101 9.71 8.57 18.48
N LEU A 102 10.76 8.75 17.67
CA LEU A 102 11.90 7.86 17.70
C LEU A 102 12.67 8.00 19.03
N PRO A 103 12.93 6.89 19.75
CA PRO A 103 13.64 6.96 21.03
C PRO A 103 15.16 7.13 20.87
N THR A 104 15.70 6.73 19.71
CA THR A 104 17.13 6.75 19.39
C THR A 104 17.32 7.00 17.90
N ASP A 105 18.55 7.26 17.48
CA ASP A 105 18.91 7.30 16.06
C ASP A 105 18.66 5.93 15.42
N ALA A 106 18.07 5.95 14.22
CA ALA A 106 17.75 4.76 13.44
C ALA A 106 18.40 4.82 12.05
N ARG A 107 18.75 3.65 11.52
CA ARG A 107 19.27 3.47 10.16
C ARG A 107 18.16 3.27 9.14
N ALA A 108 17.05 2.67 9.56
CA ALA A 108 15.90 2.39 8.72
C ALA A 108 14.61 2.39 9.55
N LEU A 109 13.50 2.72 8.90
CA LEU A 109 12.16 2.64 9.46
C LEU A 109 11.25 1.81 8.56
N ARG A 110 10.35 1.06 9.19
CA ARG A 110 9.31 0.26 8.55
C ARG A 110 7.99 0.54 9.25
N LEU A 111 7.00 0.99 8.49
CA LEU A 111 5.63 1.15 8.94
C LEU A 111 4.84 -0.10 8.54
N ASP A 112 4.19 -0.70 9.51
CA ASP A 112 3.22 -1.76 9.30
C ASP A 112 1.83 -1.15 9.57
N PRO A 113 0.97 -1.00 8.56
CA PRO A 113 -0.32 -0.33 8.71
C PRO A 113 -1.37 -1.16 9.48
N GLY A 114 -1.07 -2.43 9.74
CA GLY A 114 -1.86 -3.43 10.47
C GLY A 114 -1.15 -4.80 10.41
N GLU A 115 -1.76 -5.86 10.93
CA GLU A 115 -1.18 -7.22 10.92
C GLU A 115 -1.83 -8.13 9.85
N LEU A 116 -2.98 -7.74 9.30
CA LEU A 116 -3.78 -8.55 8.39
C LEU A 116 -3.68 -8.07 6.95
N ALA A 117 -4.14 -8.92 6.03
CA ALA A 117 -4.40 -8.52 4.65
C ALA A 117 -5.36 -7.32 4.63
N CYS A 118 -4.97 -6.25 3.95
CA CYS A 118 -5.64 -4.96 4.01
C CYS A 118 -5.54 -4.19 2.69
N CYS A 119 -6.43 -3.22 2.53
CA CYS A 119 -6.31 -2.15 1.55
C CYS A 119 -6.04 -0.84 2.29
N VAL A 120 -5.04 -0.08 1.84
CA VAL A 120 -4.66 1.22 2.40
C VAL A 120 -4.84 2.29 1.34
N THR A 121 -5.54 3.38 1.66
CA THR A 121 -5.72 4.53 0.77
C THR A 121 -5.31 5.83 1.46
N ASP A 122 -5.10 6.87 0.66
CA ASP A 122 -4.83 8.24 1.12
C ASP A 122 -3.65 8.33 2.10
N LEU A 123 -2.62 7.49 1.89
CA LEU A 123 -1.44 7.46 2.74
C LEU A 123 -0.69 8.79 2.66
N SER A 124 -0.63 9.48 3.79
CA SER A 124 0.00 10.79 3.93
C SER A 124 0.94 10.81 5.13
N ILE A 125 2.11 11.41 4.93
CA ILE A 125 3.13 11.61 5.97
C ILE A 125 3.29 13.11 6.14
N SER A 126 3.30 13.59 7.39
CA SER A 126 3.40 15.03 7.67
C SER A 126 4.73 15.66 7.25
N ASP A 127 5.79 14.87 7.09
CA ASP A 127 7.13 15.33 6.71
C ASP A 127 7.40 14.99 5.24
N GLU A 128 7.46 16.00 4.38
CA GLU A 128 7.66 15.88 2.93
C GLU A 128 9.01 15.25 2.53
N ARG A 129 9.96 15.16 3.46
CA ARG A 129 11.27 14.53 3.24
C ARG A 129 11.19 13.01 3.32
N LEU A 130 10.07 12.50 3.81
CA LEU A 130 9.79 11.09 4.03
C LEU A 130 8.79 10.58 2.99
N GLU A 131 8.99 9.34 2.55
CA GLU A 131 8.12 8.68 1.59
C GLU A 131 7.96 7.21 1.99
N CYS A 132 6.73 6.69 2.00
CA CYS A 132 6.46 5.28 2.26
C CYS A 132 6.40 4.50 0.94
N ARG A 133 7.10 3.35 0.89
CA ARG A 133 7.06 2.45 -0.25
C ARG A 133 6.67 1.04 0.18
N ALA A 134 5.64 0.48 -0.46
CA ALA A 134 5.21 -0.89 -0.23
C ALA A 134 6.30 -1.88 -0.61
N MET A 135 6.59 -2.80 0.31
CA MET A 135 7.59 -3.86 0.11
C MET A 135 6.93 -5.19 -0.26
N ASN A 136 5.74 -5.49 0.29
CA ASN A 136 4.95 -6.69 -0.01
C ASN A 136 3.50 -6.41 -0.48
N GLY A 137 3.25 -5.21 -1.04
CA GLY A 137 1.95 -4.78 -1.53
C GLY A 137 1.93 -4.49 -3.03
N ILE A 138 0.72 -4.47 -3.60
CA ILE A 138 0.45 -4.10 -4.99
C ILE A 138 -0.02 -2.64 -4.99
N GLN A 139 0.66 -1.79 -5.74
CA GLN A 139 0.19 -0.42 -5.97
C GLN A 139 -0.84 -0.44 -7.09
N LEU A 140 -2.05 0.02 -6.77
CA LEU A 140 -3.17 0.16 -7.69
C LEU A 140 -3.24 1.61 -8.21
N GLN A 141 -4.22 1.89 -9.07
CA GLN A 141 -4.51 3.25 -9.51
C GLN A 141 -5.01 4.09 -8.33
N GLU A 142 -4.81 5.42 -8.39
CA GLU A 142 -5.26 6.38 -7.36
C GLU A 142 -4.58 6.22 -5.98
N ASP A 143 -3.28 5.89 -5.95
CA ASP A 143 -2.47 5.77 -4.71
C ASP A 143 -3.00 4.77 -3.68
N CYS A 144 -3.80 3.81 -4.14
CA CYS A 144 -4.30 2.70 -3.35
C CYS A 144 -3.27 1.57 -3.25
N LEU A 145 -3.03 1.07 -2.04
CA LEU A 145 -2.09 -0.01 -1.74
C LEU A 145 -2.83 -1.24 -1.24
N LEU A 146 -2.67 -2.35 -1.98
CA LEU A 146 -3.33 -3.61 -1.67
C LEU A 146 -2.34 -4.63 -1.13
N PHE A 147 -2.60 -5.15 0.07
CA PHE A 147 -1.85 -6.21 0.73
C PHE A 147 -2.74 -7.44 0.86
N LEU A 148 -2.42 -8.48 0.08
CA LEU A 148 -3.20 -9.72 0.05
C LEU A 148 -2.74 -10.75 1.11
N ASP A 149 -1.51 -10.58 1.62
CA ASP A 149 -0.92 -11.44 2.63
C ASP A 149 -0.97 -10.75 4.02
N VAL A 150 -0.75 -11.54 5.07
CA VAL A 150 -0.53 -11.03 6.43
C VAL A 150 0.78 -10.24 6.53
N ASP A 151 0.93 -9.44 7.58
CA ASP A 151 2.09 -8.58 7.85
C ASP A 151 2.38 -7.56 6.71
N PRO A 152 1.42 -6.67 6.37
CA PRO A 152 1.64 -5.62 5.40
C PRO A 152 2.80 -4.72 5.85
N ASN A 153 3.70 -4.38 4.93
CA ASN A 153 4.88 -3.58 5.27
C ASN A 153 5.22 -2.50 4.24
N LEU A 154 5.53 -1.33 4.79
CA LEU A 154 5.94 -0.12 4.08
C LEU A 154 7.32 0.28 4.59
N THR A 155 8.32 0.35 3.71
CA THR A 155 9.62 0.94 4.07
C THR A 155 9.54 2.45 3.94
N VAL A 156 10.02 3.17 4.95
CA VAL A 156 10.14 4.63 4.90
C VAL A 156 11.48 5.00 4.25
N ARG A 157 11.40 5.74 3.15
CA ARG A 157 12.54 6.40 2.49
C ARG A 157 12.65 7.81 3.03
N SER A 158 13.88 8.27 3.17
CA SER A 158 14.16 9.59 3.72
C SER A 158 15.35 10.21 3.00
N THR A 159 15.28 11.52 2.80
CA THR A 159 16.42 12.34 2.37
C THR A 159 17.27 12.84 3.54
N VAL A 160 16.80 12.63 4.77
CA VAL A 160 17.47 13.02 6.02
C VAL A 160 17.69 11.83 6.96
N PRO A 161 18.66 11.88 7.89
CA PRO A 161 18.83 10.83 8.88
C PRO A 161 17.63 10.71 9.83
N PHE A 162 17.31 9.49 10.25
CA PHE A 162 16.31 9.24 11.29
C PHE A 162 16.94 9.45 12.67
N ALA A 163 16.85 10.68 13.20
CA ALA A 163 17.46 11.04 14.48
C ALA A 163 16.53 10.77 15.68
N ALA A 164 17.12 10.58 16.85
CA ALA A 164 16.40 10.52 18.12
C ALA A 164 15.51 11.76 18.31
N GLY A 165 14.28 11.56 18.76
CA GLY A 165 13.28 12.62 18.94
C GLY A 165 12.54 13.02 17.66
N MET A 166 12.89 12.46 16.49
CA MET A 166 12.11 12.69 15.26
C MET A 166 10.68 12.20 15.44
N LYS A 167 9.70 13.00 14.99
CA LYS A 167 8.29 12.64 14.98
C LYS A 167 7.88 12.15 13.60
N PHE A 168 7.40 10.91 13.52
CA PHE A 168 6.81 10.33 12.32
C PHE A 168 5.29 10.36 12.48
N ALA A 169 4.65 11.33 11.83
CA ALA A 169 3.19 11.47 11.83
C ALA A 169 2.63 10.99 10.50
N VAL A 170 1.70 10.04 10.57
CA VAL A 170 1.11 9.37 9.40
C VAL A 170 -0.40 9.31 9.53
N THR A 171 -1.09 9.49 8.40
CA THR A 171 -2.54 9.35 8.28
C THR A 171 -2.86 8.55 7.02
N TYR A 172 -3.82 7.64 7.10
CA TYR A 172 -4.29 6.81 5.98
C TYR A 172 -5.64 6.18 6.31
N HIS A 173 -6.35 5.66 5.32
CA HIS A 173 -7.53 4.82 5.57
C HIS A 173 -7.15 3.34 5.51
N TYR A 174 -7.61 2.55 6.48
CA TYR A 174 -7.32 1.12 6.62
C TYR A 174 -8.58 0.27 6.45
N TYR A 175 -8.59 -0.58 5.42
CA TYR A 175 -9.70 -1.49 5.14
C TYR A 175 -9.23 -2.94 5.24
N PRO A 176 -9.51 -3.64 6.36
CA PRO A 176 -9.14 -5.05 6.50
C PRO A 176 -9.90 -5.92 5.50
N LEU A 177 -9.20 -6.89 4.92
CA LEU A 177 -9.75 -7.79 3.91
C LEU A 177 -10.35 -9.08 4.48
N GLY A 178 -10.19 -9.36 5.78
CA GLY A 178 -10.69 -10.56 6.45
C GLY A 178 -12.15 -10.87 6.11
N ARG A 179 -13.03 -9.86 6.14
CA ARG A 179 -14.45 -9.97 5.73
C ARG A 179 -14.66 -10.51 4.31
N PHE A 180 -13.83 -10.07 3.36
CA PHE A 180 -13.93 -10.50 1.95
C PHE A 180 -13.42 -11.93 1.74
N GLN A 181 -12.66 -12.47 2.69
CA GLN A 181 -12.23 -13.87 2.66
C GLN A 181 -13.37 -14.85 2.92
N HIS A 182 -14.51 -14.40 3.47
CA HIS A 182 -15.63 -15.28 3.80
C HIS A 182 -16.76 -15.25 2.77
N GLU A 183 -17.00 -14.10 2.12
CA GLU A 183 -18.03 -13.93 1.09
C GLU A 183 -17.59 -14.48 -0.29
N GLN A 184 -18.48 -15.16 -1.02
CA GLN A 184 -18.13 -15.74 -2.33
C GLN A 184 -17.64 -14.71 -3.38
N PRO A 185 -18.28 -13.53 -3.54
CA PRO A 185 -17.77 -12.50 -4.44
C PRO A 185 -16.40 -11.97 -4.02
N GLY A 186 -16.20 -11.77 -2.71
CA GLY A 186 -14.91 -11.35 -2.14
C GLY A 186 -13.80 -12.36 -2.40
N LYS A 187 -14.07 -13.66 -2.16
CA LYS A 187 -13.14 -14.76 -2.48
C LYS A 187 -12.74 -14.79 -3.95
N ALA A 188 -13.70 -14.64 -4.86
CA ALA A 188 -13.44 -14.64 -6.30
C ALA A 188 -12.56 -13.46 -6.72
N LEU A 189 -12.83 -12.26 -6.18
CA LEU A 189 -12.04 -11.06 -6.44
C LEU A 189 -10.62 -11.20 -5.90
N LEU A 190 -10.46 -11.62 -4.63
CA LEU A 190 -9.15 -11.83 -4.02
C LEU A 190 -8.35 -12.91 -4.77
N SER A 191 -9.00 -13.98 -5.24
CA SER A 191 -8.36 -15.01 -6.06
C SER A 191 -7.88 -14.48 -7.42
N ALA A 192 -8.67 -13.63 -8.07
CA ALA A 192 -8.27 -12.99 -9.33
C ALA A 192 -7.07 -12.04 -9.11
N LEU A 193 -7.12 -11.23 -8.07
CA LEU A 193 -6.04 -10.31 -7.69
C LEU A 193 -4.75 -11.06 -7.33
N ASN A 194 -4.87 -12.18 -6.62
CA ASN A 194 -3.71 -13.03 -6.30
C ASN A 194 -3.11 -13.68 -7.56
N THR A 195 -3.94 -14.05 -8.53
CA THR A 195 -3.44 -14.58 -9.82
C THR A 195 -2.64 -13.52 -10.56
N ILE A 196 -3.12 -12.27 -10.58
CA ILE A 196 -2.40 -11.14 -11.18
C ILE A 196 -1.09 -10.88 -10.44
N LYS A 197 -1.09 -10.93 -9.10
CA LYS A 197 0.11 -10.79 -8.28
C LYS A 197 1.18 -11.84 -8.67
N LEU A 198 0.79 -13.11 -8.70
CA LEU A 198 1.69 -14.21 -9.03
C LEU A 198 2.24 -14.10 -10.46
N GLN A 199 1.44 -13.62 -11.42
CA GLN A 199 1.90 -13.35 -12.78
C GLN A 199 2.95 -12.23 -12.81
N ALA A 200 2.69 -11.11 -12.14
CA ALA A 200 3.63 -9.99 -12.06
C ALA A 200 4.95 -10.39 -11.36
N GLU A 201 4.88 -11.22 -10.32
CA GLU A 201 6.08 -11.76 -9.65
C GLU A 201 6.86 -12.71 -10.55
N ALA A 202 6.17 -13.58 -11.31
CA ALA A 202 6.81 -14.47 -12.28
C ALA A 202 7.53 -13.69 -13.39
N GLU A 203 6.89 -12.66 -13.94
CA GLU A 203 7.50 -11.77 -14.95
C GLU A 203 8.73 -11.06 -14.39
N LYS A 204 8.66 -10.54 -13.15
CA LYS A 204 9.81 -9.92 -12.49
C LYS A 204 10.96 -10.90 -12.31
N ASN A 205 10.66 -12.14 -11.91
CA ASN A 205 11.68 -13.17 -11.71
C ASN A 205 12.33 -13.57 -13.04
N ASP A 206 11.57 -13.70 -14.12
CA ASP A 206 12.12 -13.97 -15.46
C ASP A 206 13.08 -12.84 -15.91
N VAL A 207 12.71 -11.57 -15.70
CA VAL A 207 13.59 -10.43 -15.98
C VAL A 207 14.86 -10.46 -15.13
N LEU A 208 14.75 -10.83 -13.85
CA LEU A 208 15.92 -10.96 -12.97
C LEU A 208 16.86 -12.09 -13.41
N GLU A 209 16.33 -13.23 -13.82
CA GLU A 209 17.12 -14.34 -14.37
C GLU A 209 17.84 -13.93 -15.66
N GLN A 210 17.15 -13.24 -16.57
CA GLN A 210 17.75 -12.70 -17.79
C GLN A 210 18.87 -11.69 -17.47
N LEU A 211 18.67 -10.81 -16.48
CA LEU A 211 19.68 -9.85 -16.05
C LEU A 211 20.90 -10.57 -15.46
N GLN A 212 20.70 -11.61 -14.64
CA GLN A 212 21.80 -12.41 -14.09
C GLN A 212 22.59 -13.13 -15.19
N ALA A 213 21.90 -13.71 -16.17
CA ALA A 213 22.54 -14.33 -17.32
C ALA A 213 23.37 -13.32 -18.13
N ALA A 214 22.84 -12.12 -18.37
CA ALA A 214 23.55 -11.04 -19.06
C ALA A 214 24.78 -10.56 -18.27
N LEU A 215 24.69 -10.44 -16.94
CA LEU A 215 25.81 -10.09 -16.08
C LEU A 215 26.92 -11.16 -16.10
N ALA A 216 26.54 -12.44 -16.08
CA ALA A 216 27.48 -13.55 -16.20
C ALA A 216 28.20 -13.54 -17.56
N GLU A 217 27.47 -13.27 -18.64
CA GLU A 217 28.06 -13.12 -19.97
C GLU A 217 29.00 -11.91 -20.05
N ASN A 218 28.61 -10.75 -19.48
CA ASN A 218 29.45 -9.56 -19.45
C ASN A 218 30.76 -9.83 -18.69
N THR A 219 30.68 -10.53 -17.55
CA THR A 219 31.86 -10.96 -16.79
C THR A 219 32.76 -11.88 -17.61
N ARG A 220 32.17 -12.84 -18.34
CA ARG A 220 32.92 -13.73 -19.24
C ARG A 220 33.63 -12.97 -20.35
N LEU A 221 32.94 -12.04 -21.01
CA LEU A 221 33.51 -11.21 -22.08
C LEU A 221 34.63 -10.31 -21.55
N ASN A 222 34.47 -9.73 -20.36
CA ASN A 222 35.51 -8.92 -19.72
C ASN A 222 36.78 -9.75 -19.44
N ASN A 223 36.63 -10.99 -18.98
CA ASN A 223 37.77 -11.89 -18.77
C ASN A 223 38.47 -12.22 -20.10
N GLN A 224 37.71 -12.51 -21.17
CA GLN A 224 38.29 -12.75 -22.50
C GLN A 224 39.03 -11.53 -23.05
N LEU A 225 38.49 -10.32 -22.84
CA LEU A 225 39.16 -9.08 -23.23
C LEU A 225 40.48 -8.89 -22.45
N ALA A 226 40.48 -9.17 -21.14
CA ALA A 226 41.69 -9.10 -20.32
C ALA A 226 42.77 -10.11 -20.79
N GLU A 227 42.37 -11.34 -21.11
CA GLU A 227 43.28 -12.36 -21.67
C GLU A 227 43.86 -11.95 -23.02
N LEU A 228 43.02 -11.43 -23.93
CA LEU A 228 43.47 -10.94 -25.23
C LEU A 228 44.40 -9.74 -25.10
N GLN A 229 44.13 -8.83 -24.17
CA GLN A 229 45.01 -7.69 -23.88
C GLN A 229 46.37 -8.16 -23.32
N SER A 230 46.38 -9.11 -22.38
CA SER A 230 47.61 -9.69 -21.84
C SER A 230 48.43 -10.40 -22.91
N SER A 231 47.77 -11.22 -23.74
CA SER A 231 48.39 -11.90 -24.88
C SER A 231 49.00 -10.90 -25.87
N ARG A 232 48.25 -9.85 -26.22
CA ARG A 232 48.73 -8.78 -27.10
C ARG A 232 49.95 -8.08 -26.51
N ALA A 233 49.93 -7.71 -25.23
CA ALA A 233 51.08 -7.08 -24.57
C ALA A 233 52.32 -7.99 -24.61
N ALA A 234 52.16 -9.28 -24.32
CA ALA A 234 53.27 -10.25 -24.39
C ALA A 234 53.83 -10.41 -25.82
N TYR A 235 52.97 -10.35 -26.85
CA TYR A 235 53.40 -10.34 -28.25
C TYR A 235 54.15 -9.05 -28.63
N GLU A 236 53.66 -7.89 -28.18
CA GLU A 236 54.32 -6.60 -28.39
C GLU A 236 55.71 -6.58 -27.72
N ASP A 237 55.83 -7.01 -26.46
CA ASP A 237 57.11 -7.16 -25.75
C ASP A 237 58.07 -8.12 -26.47
N SER A 238 57.58 -9.26 -26.95
CA SER A 238 58.39 -10.23 -27.69
C SER A 238 58.89 -9.66 -29.02
N LEU A 239 58.07 -8.86 -29.70
CA LEU A 239 58.41 -8.21 -30.96
C LEU A 239 59.47 -7.13 -30.75
N GLU A 240 59.34 -6.33 -29.69
CA GLU A 240 60.32 -5.31 -29.31
C GLU A 240 61.67 -5.96 -28.98
N ASN A 241 61.68 -6.99 -28.14
CA ASN A 241 62.89 -7.77 -27.83
C ASN A 241 63.57 -8.32 -29.10
N LEU A 242 62.79 -8.83 -30.07
CA LEU A 242 63.33 -9.31 -31.33
C LEU A 242 63.93 -8.16 -32.16
N TYR A 243 63.29 -6.99 -32.17
CA TYR A 243 63.79 -5.79 -32.83
C TYR A 243 65.08 -5.24 -32.21
N GLU A 244 65.24 -5.41 -30.91
CA GLU A 244 66.45 -5.01 -30.18
C GLU A 244 67.60 -6.00 -30.33
N SER A 245 67.31 -7.26 -30.68
CA SER A 245 68.33 -8.30 -30.83
C SER A 245 69.39 -7.96 -31.89
N SER A 246 70.64 -8.26 -31.56
CA SER A 246 71.79 -8.02 -32.44
C SER A 246 71.66 -8.72 -33.79
N SER A 247 71.14 -9.95 -33.82
CA SER A 247 70.93 -10.71 -35.05
C SER A 247 69.91 -10.06 -35.99
N TRP A 248 68.83 -9.50 -35.43
CA TRP A 248 67.85 -8.76 -36.23
C TRP A 248 68.43 -7.47 -36.79
N ARG A 249 69.15 -6.69 -35.96
CA ARG A 249 69.80 -5.45 -36.40
C ARG A 249 70.85 -5.70 -37.48
N LEU A 250 71.70 -6.73 -37.32
CA LEU A 250 72.73 -7.09 -38.29
C LEU A 250 72.17 -7.55 -39.64
N THR A 251 71.00 -8.20 -39.66
CA THR A 251 70.37 -8.67 -40.91
C THR A 251 69.48 -7.60 -41.58
N ALA A 252 69.37 -6.40 -41.02
CA ALA A 252 68.53 -5.33 -41.56
C ALA A 252 68.84 -4.96 -43.04
N PRO A 253 70.12 -4.84 -43.47
CA PRO A 253 70.44 -4.52 -44.87
C PRO A 253 69.98 -5.62 -45.85
N LEU A 254 70.16 -6.90 -45.47
CA LEU A 254 69.72 -8.04 -46.28
C LEU A 254 68.19 -8.12 -46.39
N ARG A 255 67.47 -7.78 -45.31
CA ARG A 255 66.00 -7.74 -45.30
C ARG A 255 65.46 -6.57 -46.13
N ALA A 256 66.14 -5.43 -46.16
CA ALA A 256 65.81 -4.30 -47.02
C ALA A 256 66.00 -4.65 -48.52
N LEU A 257 67.14 -5.25 -48.88
CA LEU A 257 67.40 -5.76 -50.23
C LEU A 257 66.34 -6.77 -50.69
N ARG A 258 65.95 -7.72 -49.82
CA ARG A 258 64.90 -8.70 -50.13
C ARG A 258 63.53 -8.06 -50.36
N ARG A 259 63.19 -6.95 -49.69
CA ARG A 259 61.94 -6.21 -49.93
C ARG A 259 61.98 -5.50 -51.29
N LEU A 260 63.12 -4.92 -51.66
CA LEU A 260 63.30 -4.27 -52.97
C LEU A 260 63.26 -5.25 -54.15
N LEU A 261 63.68 -6.50 -53.93
CA LEU A 261 63.66 -7.57 -54.96
C LEU A 261 62.32 -8.31 -55.05
N ARG A 262 61.37 -8.06 -54.14
CA ARG A 262 60.03 -8.69 -54.12
C ARG A 262 58.88 -7.69 -54.26
N GLY A 263 59.18 -6.40 -54.44
CA GLY A 263 58.26 -5.40 -54.98
C GLY A 263 58.46 -5.31 -56.48
#